data_AF-A0A6J6DE77-F1
#
_entry.id   AF-A0A6J6DE77-F1
#
_cell.length_a   1.000
_cell.length_b   1.000
_cell.length_c   1.000
_cell.angle_alpha   90.00
_cell.angle_beta   90.00
_cell.angle_gamma   90.00
#
_symmetry.space_group_name_H-M   'P 1'
#
loop_
_entity.id
_entity.type
_entity.pdbx_description
1 polymer ?
#
loop_
_entity_poly.entity_id
_entity_poly.type
_entity_poly.pdbx_seq_one_letter_code
_entity_poly.pdbx_strand_id
1 'polypeptide(L)'
;MSLLLPPKKAWALRRRAHATGNMIADTYNAGILLMNLKKMREEDFIENNLYLVEELRLNDQDVMNFYSAGRALKLEGDWNYVPTQDYSKDPKIVHWAGPAKPWKPAFALYKDEFQAIAKELKAVKK
;
A
#
# COMPACT_ATOMS: atom_id res chain seq x y z
N MET A 1 -3.80 7.36 12.64
CA MET A 1 -2.39 7.59 13.01
C MET A 1 -2.28 7.42 14.52
N SER A 2 -1.30 6.66 15.01
CA SER A 2 -1.20 6.14 16.40
C SER A 2 -1.38 7.17 17.53
N LEU A 3 -1.23 8.47 17.25
CA LEU A 3 -1.51 9.59 18.13
C LEU A 3 -3.00 9.70 18.56
N LEU A 4 -3.91 9.06 17.82
CA LEU A 4 -5.35 9.03 18.12
C LEU A 4 -5.74 7.81 18.98
N LEU A 5 -4.79 6.94 19.33
CA LEU A 5 -5.08 5.76 20.14
C LEU A 5 -5.06 6.11 21.64
N PRO A 6 -5.96 5.55 22.45
CA PRO A 6 -5.84 5.60 23.89
C PRO A 6 -4.48 5.06 24.36
N PRO A 7 -3.88 5.59 25.45
CA PRO A 7 -2.52 5.25 25.87
C PRO A 7 -2.24 3.74 25.97
N LYS A 8 -3.20 2.95 26.47
CA LYS A 8 -3.07 1.48 26.56
C LYS A 8 -2.90 0.80 25.19
N LYS A 9 -3.68 1.22 24.18
CA LYS A 9 -3.61 0.66 22.82
C LYS A 9 -2.32 1.09 22.11
N ALA A 10 -1.91 2.35 22.29
CA ALA A 10 -0.64 2.85 21.78
C ALA A 10 0.55 2.08 22.38
N TRP A 11 0.51 1.79 23.69
CA TRP A 11 1.50 0.95 24.36
C TRP A 11 1.52 -0.49 23.83
N ALA A 12 0.34 -1.11 23.65
CA ALA A 12 0.22 -2.45 23.08
C ALA A 12 0.83 -2.54 21.68
N LEU A 13 0.56 -1.56 20.80
CA LEU A 13 1.17 -1.46 19.47
C LEU A 13 2.71 -1.42 19.55
N ARG A 14 3.26 -0.52 20.39
CA ARG A 14 4.72 -0.39 20.56
C ARG A 14 5.35 -1.69 21.05
N ARG A 15 4.78 -2.33 22.08
CA ARG A 15 5.30 -3.61 22.58
C ARG A 15 5.31 -4.68 21.50
N ARG A 16 4.24 -4.78 20.71
CA ARG A 16 4.17 -5.76 19.61
C ARG A 16 5.22 -5.45 18.55
N ALA A 17 5.35 -4.20 18.13
CA ALA A 17 6.39 -3.77 17.18
C ALA A 17 7.80 -4.17 17.66
N HIS A 18 8.10 -3.98 18.95
CA HIS A 18 9.38 -4.41 19.53
C HIS A 18 9.53 -5.92 19.65
N ALA A 19 8.45 -6.66 19.92
CA ALA A 19 8.51 -8.10 20.15
C ALA A 19 8.54 -8.93 18.86
N THR A 20 7.84 -8.47 17.82
CA THR A 20 7.63 -9.23 16.58
C THR A 20 8.16 -8.52 15.33
N GLY A 21 8.43 -7.22 15.41
CA GLY A 21 8.86 -6.42 14.28
C GLY A 21 10.37 -6.36 14.13
N ASN A 22 10.83 -6.29 12.88
CA ASN A 22 12.18 -5.87 12.56
C ASN A 22 12.18 -4.34 12.35
N MET A 23 12.57 -3.58 13.37
CA MET A 23 12.47 -2.10 13.37
C MET A 23 13.45 -1.41 12.41
N ILE A 24 14.37 -2.16 11.80
CA ILE A 24 15.30 -1.67 10.77
C ILE A 24 14.98 -2.21 9.38
N ALA A 25 13.91 -2.99 9.24
CA ALA A 25 13.50 -3.50 7.94
C ALA A 25 13.01 -2.37 7.03
N ASP A 26 13.33 -2.49 5.74
CA ASP A 26 12.75 -1.64 4.72
C ASP A 26 11.23 -1.81 4.70
N THR A 27 10.54 -0.69 4.49
CA THR A 27 9.09 -0.68 4.26
C THR A 27 8.80 -0.50 2.78
N TYR A 28 7.62 -0.94 2.35
CA TYR A 28 7.17 -0.84 0.96
C TYR A 28 5.75 -0.28 0.84
N ASN A 29 5.46 0.22 -0.35
CA ASN A 29 4.14 0.69 -0.75
C ASN A 29 3.21 -0.50 -1.05
N ALA A 30 1.98 -0.48 -0.51
CA ALA A 30 1.03 -1.57 -0.70
C ALA A 30 0.11 -1.44 -1.93
N GLY A 31 0.34 -0.45 -2.80
CA GLY A 31 -0.51 -0.18 -3.96
C GLY A 31 -0.55 -1.29 -4.99
N ILE A 32 0.58 -2.01 -5.19
CA ILE A 32 0.68 -3.17 -6.09
C ILE A 32 1.45 -4.27 -5.35
N LEU A 33 0.83 -5.44 -5.21
CA LEU A 33 1.38 -6.57 -4.48
C LEU A 33 1.15 -7.87 -5.23
N LEU A 34 2.18 -8.71 -5.32
CA LEU A 34 2.05 -10.12 -5.67
C LEU A 34 2.08 -10.94 -4.39
N MET A 35 0.94 -11.56 -4.03
CA MET A 35 0.76 -12.21 -2.74
C MET A 35 0.86 -13.73 -2.83
N ASN A 36 1.72 -14.33 -2.00
CA ASN A 36 1.74 -15.78 -1.82
C ASN A 36 0.64 -16.20 -0.83
N LEU A 37 -0.56 -16.42 -1.37
CA LEU A 37 -1.74 -16.73 -0.56
C LEU A 37 -1.64 -18.08 0.17
N LYS A 38 -0.86 -19.04 -0.36
CA LYS A 38 -0.63 -20.32 0.33
C LYS A 38 0.11 -20.08 1.64
N LYS A 39 1.23 -19.37 1.58
CA LYS A 39 2.03 -19.00 2.75
C LYS A 39 1.25 -18.14 3.75
N MET A 40 0.46 -17.18 3.26
CA MET A 40 -0.37 -16.34 4.14
C MET A 40 -1.41 -17.15 4.92
N ARG A 41 -1.99 -18.19 4.32
CA ARG A 41 -2.90 -19.11 5.04
C ARG A 41 -2.15 -20.02 6.01
N GLU A 42 -0.96 -20.49 5.67
CA GLU A 42 -0.11 -21.28 6.57
C GLU A 42 0.39 -20.48 7.78
N GLU A 43 0.46 -19.15 7.68
CA GLU A 43 0.86 -18.23 8.76
C GLU A 43 -0.35 -17.61 9.49
N ASP A 44 -1.57 -18.13 9.29
CA ASP A 44 -2.83 -17.63 9.88
C ASP A 44 -2.95 -16.09 9.79
N PHE A 45 -2.69 -15.55 8.59
CA PHE A 45 -2.49 -14.11 8.39
C PHE A 45 -3.65 -13.27 8.92
N ILE A 46 -4.90 -13.67 8.69
CA ILE A 46 -6.07 -12.88 9.07
C ILE A 46 -6.20 -12.86 10.59
N GLU A 47 -6.18 -14.04 11.21
CA GLU A 47 -6.28 -14.23 12.65
C GLU A 47 -5.21 -13.45 13.40
N ASN A 48 -3.99 -13.43 12.88
CA ASN A 48 -2.87 -12.75 13.50
C ASN A 48 -2.86 -11.23 13.30
N ASN A 49 -3.43 -10.72 12.20
CA ASN A 49 -3.24 -9.33 11.80
C ASN A 49 -4.52 -8.47 11.75
N LEU A 50 -5.72 -9.06 11.73
CA LEU A 50 -6.98 -8.31 11.64
C LEU A 50 -7.16 -7.32 12.81
N TYR A 51 -6.71 -7.71 14.01
CA TYR A 51 -6.66 -6.82 15.19
C TYR A 51 -5.89 -5.50 14.93
N LEU A 52 -4.85 -5.52 14.10
CA LEU A 52 -4.08 -4.31 13.78
C LEU A 52 -4.95 -3.27 13.03
N VAL A 53 -5.88 -3.74 12.22
CA VAL A 53 -6.84 -2.89 11.49
C VAL A 53 -7.94 -2.43 12.44
N GLU A 54 -8.66 -3.37 13.05
CA GLU A 54 -9.88 -3.09 13.81
C GLU A 54 -9.61 -2.29 15.08
N GLU A 55 -8.56 -2.66 15.82
CA GLU A 55 -8.33 -2.15 17.16
C GLU A 55 -7.26 -1.05 17.20
N LEU A 56 -6.27 -1.12 16.31
CA LEU A 56 -5.16 -0.17 16.24
C LEU A 56 -5.29 0.83 15.09
N ARG A 57 -6.32 0.70 14.23
CA ARG A 57 -6.61 1.61 13.11
C ARG A 57 -5.42 1.77 12.17
N LEU A 58 -4.63 0.71 12.00
CA LEU A 58 -3.60 0.65 10.97
C LEU A 58 -4.27 0.43 9.61
N ASN A 59 -3.69 1.05 8.57
CA ASN A 59 -4.11 0.76 7.21
C ASN A 59 -3.48 -0.56 6.73
N ASP A 60 -3.92 -1.01 5.56
CA ASP A 60 -3.42 -2.19 4.87
C ASP A 60 -1.90 -2.14 4.63
N GLN A 61 -1.34 -0.98 4.26
CA GLN A 61 0.10 -0.84 4.07
C GLN A 61 0.89 -1.10 5.36
N ASP A 62 0.46 -0.52 6.47
CA ASP A 62 1.10 -0.73 7.77
C ASP A 62 1.02 -2.21 8.17
N VAL A 63 -0.16 -2.83 8.03
CA VAL A 63 -0.37 -4.25 8.33
C VAL A 63 0.56 -5.14 7.50
N MET A 64 0.68 -4.88 6.20
CA MET A 64 1.55 -5.67 5.32
C MET A 64 3.04 -5.51 5.68
N ASN A 65 3.47 -4.29 6.05
CA ASN A 65 4.83 -4.06 6.54
C ASN A 65 5.10 -4.76 7.89
N PHE A 66 4.13 -4.76 8.81
CA PHE A 66 4.23 -5.51 10.07
C PHE A 66 4.30 -7.03 9.85
N TYR A 67 3.43 -7.57 8.99
CA TYR A 67 3.39 -9.00 8.71
C TYR A 67 4.65 -9.49 7.99
N SER A 68 5.08 -8.77 6.95
CA SER A 68 6.25 -9.16 6.17
C SER A 68 7.53 -9.06 7.00
N ALA A 69 7.65 -8.07 7.89
CA ALA A 69 8.82 -7.84 8.74
C ALA A 69 10.15 -7.86 7.94
N GLY A 70 10.13 -7.28 6.74
CA GLY A 70 11.30 -7.23 5.83
C GLY A 70 11.50 -8.48 4.97
N ARG A 71 10.63 -9.48 5.04
CA ARG A 71 10.68 -10.70 4.18
C ARG A 71 10.09 -10.51 2.79
N ALA A 72 9.49 -9.34 2.51
CA ALA A 72 8.90 -9.08 1.21
C ALA A 72 9.99 -8.94 0.14
N LEU A 73 9.79 -9.59 -1.00
CA LEU A 73 10.66 -9.42 -2.16
C LEU A 73 10.30 -8.11 -2.87
N LYS A 74 11.32 -7.32 -3.20
CA LYS A 74 11.15 -6.04 -3.87
C LYS A 74 10.86 -6.24 -5.35
N LEU A 75 9.77 -5.64 -5.83
CA LEU A 75 9.52 -5.43 -7.26
C LEU A 75 10.26 -4.18 -7.74
N GLU A 76 10.62 -4.15 -9.02
CA GLU A 76 11.20 -2.95 -9.64
C GLU A 76 10.21 -1.78 -9.56
N GLY A 77 10.74 -0.56 -9.41
CA GLY A 77 9.93 0.65 -9.19
C GLY A 77 8.91 0.92 -10.31
N ASP A 78 9.21 0.47 -11.54
CA ASP A 78 8.35 0.66 -12.70
C ASP A 78 6.99 -0.05 -12.56
N TRP A 79 6.87 -1.06 -11.70
CA TRP A 79 5.63 -1.81 -11.47
C TRP A 79 4.71 -1.17 -10.41
N ASN A 80 5.16 -0.14 -9.70
CA ASN A 80 4.35 0.61 -8.74
C ASN A 80 4.78 2.08 -8.76
N TYR A 81 4.84 2.66 -9.95
CA TYR A 81 5.40 3.98 -10.18
C TYR A 81 4.45 5.07 -9.68
N VAL A 82 4.86 5.86 -8.69
CA VAL A 82 4.11 7.02 -8.18
C VAL A 82 4.66 8.30 -8.79
N PRO A 83 3.94 8.97 -9.71
CA PRO A 83 4.50 10.11 -10.47
C PRO A 83 5.01 11.29 -9.66
N THR A 84 4.53 11.45 -8.43
CA THR A 84 4.90 12.55 -7.53
C THR A 84 6.08 12.23 -6.62
N GLN A 85 6.57 10.98 -6.64
CA GLN A 85 7.59 10.49 -5.71
C GLN A 85 8.74 9.78 -6.43
N ASP A 86 8.46 9.17 -7.59
CA ASP A 86 9.40 8.30 -8.29
C ASP A 86 9.87 8.90 -9.62
N TYR A 87 11.01 8.41 -10.10
CA TYR A 87 11.52 8.68 -11.44
C TYR A 87 11.57 7.37 -12.25
N SER A 88 10.91 7.36 -13.39
CA SER A 88 10.99 6.28 -14.39
C SER A 88 10.78 6.87 -15.78
N LYS A 89 11.47 6.30 -16.77
CA LYS A 89 11.29 6.67 -18.19
C LYS A 89 10.24 5.80 -18.89
N ASP A 90 9.94 4.63 -18.34
CA ASP A 90 9.08 3.61 -18.95
C ASP A 90 8.33 2.81 -17.86
N PRO A 91 7.44 3.48 -17.08
CA PRO A 91 6.71 2.81 -16.02
C PRO A 91 5.72 1.78 -16.60
N LYS A 92 5.64 0.61 -15.96
CA LYS A 92 4.72 -0.48 -16.34
C LYS A 92 3.34 -0.30 -15.74
N ILE A 93 3.26 0.24 -14.53
CA ILE A 93 2.00 0.57 -13.85
C ILE A 93 2.14 1.93 -13.18
N VAL A 94 1.25 2.86 -13.52
CA VAL A 94 1.17 4.18 -12.90
C VAL A 94 0.19 4.15 -11.72
N HIS A 95 0.71 4.42 -10.53
CA HIS A 95 -0.05 4.55 -9.29
C HIS A 95 -0.16 6.03 -8.91
N TRP A 96 -1.31 6.66 -9.22
CA TRP A 96 -1.60 8.04 -8.77
C TRP A 96 -1.92 8.09 -7.26
N ALA A 97 -0.94 7.78 -6.41
CA ALA A 97 -1.05 7.88 -4.95
C ALA A 97 -1.14 9.36 -4.51
N GLY A 98 -1.86 9.62 -3.42
CA GLY A 98 -2.05 10.97 -2.91
C GLY A 98 -3.13 11.80 -3.63
N PRO A 99 -3.10 13.14 -3.50
CA PRO A 99 -4.23 14.01 -3.86
C PRO A 99 -4.37 14.33 -5.35
N ALA A 100 -3.26 14.28 -6.10
CA ALA A 100 -3.21 14.55 -7.54
C ALA A 100 -3.78 13.35 -8.31
N LYS A 101 -4.99 13.49 -8.85
CA LYS A 101 -5.69 12.42 -9.56
C LYS A 101 -5.93 12.82 -11.02
N PRO A 102 -5.80 11.90 -11.99
CA PRO A 102 -5.95 12.22 -13.41
C PRO A 102 -7.40 12.57 -13.82
N TRP A 103 -8.39 12.19 -13.02
CA TRP A 103 -9.78 12.61 -13.21
C TRP A 103 -10.13 13.97 -12.59
N LYS A 104 -9.19 14.66 -11.93
CA LYS A 104 -9.41 16.01 -11.39
C LYS A 104 -8.97 17.09 -12.41
N PRO A 105 -9.41 18.35 -12.24
CA PRO A 105 -8.99 19.45 -13.12
C PRO A 105 -7.48 19.71 -13.11
N ALA A 106 -6.85 19.59 -11.94
CA ALA A 106 -5.41 19.81 -11.77
C ALA A 106 -4.55 18.91 -12.68
N PHE A 107 -3.32 19.35 -12.95
CA PHE A 107 -2.34 18.57 -13.68
C PHE A 107 -1.95 17.30 -12.91
N ALA A 108 -1.80 16.20 -13.65
CA ALA A 108 -1.20 14.96 -13.18
C ALA A 108 -0.44 14.33 -14.36
N LEU A 109 0.73 13.76 -14.10
CA LEU A 109 1.46 13.02 -15.13
C LEU A 109 0.62 11.81 -15.60
N TYR A 110 0.71 11.46 -16.88
CA TYR A 110 -0.07 10.39 -17.53
C TYR A 110 -1.61 10.60 -17.53
N LYS A 111 -2.07 11.84 -17.32
CA LYS A 111 -3.50 12.17 -17.26
C LYS A 111 -4.21 11.97 -18.58
N ASP A 112 -3.58 12.36 -19.68
CA ASP A 112 -4.21 12.31 -21.00
C ASP A 112 -4.45 10.86 -21.44
N GLU A 113 -3.50 9.98 -21.16
CA GLU A 113 -3.59 8.53 -21.37
C GLU A 113 -4.73 7.92 -20.54
N PHE A 114 -4.80 8.27 -19.26
CA PHE A 114 -5.92 7.83 -18.40
C PHE A 114 -7.27 8.29 -18.95
N GLN A 115 -7.38 9.55 -19.37
CA GLN A 115 -8.62 10.12 -19.88
C GLN A 115 -9.04 9.52 -21.23
N ALA A 116 -8.08 9.21 -22.10
CA ALA A 116 -8.32 8.52 -23.36
C ALA A 116 -8.95 7.13 -23.12
N ILE A 117 -8.33 6.31 -22.26
CA ILE A 117 -8.85 4.98 -21.89
C ILE A 117 -10.21 5.10 -21.20
N ALA A 118 -10.38 6.05 -20.28
CA ALA A 118 -11.65 6.25 -19.58
C ALA A 118 -12.79 6.66 -20.53
N LYS A 119 -12.49 7.40 -21.60
CA LYS A 119 -13.45 7.77 -22.64
C LYS A 119 -13.82 6.56 -23.50
N GLU A 120 -12.84 5.76 -23.90
CA GLU A 120 -13.03 4.53 -24.66
C GLU A 120 -13.93 3.54 -23.91
N LEU A 121 -13.62 3.24 -22.65
CA LEU A 121 -14.41 2.33 -21.82
C LEU A 121 -15.85 2.81 -21.58
N LYS A 122 -16.09 4.13 -21.58
CA LYS A 122 -17.45 4.69 -21.48
C LYS A 122 -18.22 4.57 -22.80
N ALA A 123 -17.55 4.65 -23.94
CA ALA A 123 -18.17 4.48 -25.25
C ALA A 123 -18.60 3.03 -25.49
N VAL A 124 -17.82 2.06 -25.02
CA VAL A 124 -18.13 0.62 -25.12
C VAL A 124 -19.32 0.19 -24.24
N LYS A 125 -19.62 0.96 -23.18
CA LYS A 125 -20.75 0.69 -22.27
C LYS A 125 -22.10 1.28 -22.74
N LYS A 126 -22.13 1.99 -23.87
CA LYS A 126 -23.36 2.53 -24.47
C LYS A 126 -23.76 1.68 -25.67
#